data_AF-A0A1W1XR33-F1
#
_entry.id   AF-A0A1W1XR33-F1
#
_cell.length_a   1.000
_cell.length_b   1.000
_cell.length_c   1.000
_cell.angle_alpha   90.00
_cell.angle_beta   90.00
_cell.angle_gamma   90.00
#
_symmetry.space_group_name_H-M   'P 1'
#
loop_
_entity.id
_entity.type
_entity.pdbx_description
1 polymer ?
#
loop_
_entity_poly.entity_id
_entity_poly.type
_entity_poly.pdbx_seq_one_letter_code
_entity_poly.pdbx_strand_id
1 'polypeptide(L)'
;MIAPEPYRSAYLAVVHQAILTSRWLAFRNQRLPQRLFARQHIAHIAALQDAIHVIVELLNQWERCDEPALRRNHLAAYDSRWVGKHADAVSLMALLESRLNTPATEAPAA
;
A
#
# COMPACT_ATOMS: atom_id res chain seq x y z
N MET A 1 -4.92 15.29 -15.47
CA MET A 1 -4.06 16.04 -14.52
C MET A 1 -3.36 15.05 -13.58
N ILE A 2 -2.14 15.34 -13.15
CA ILE A 2 -1.43 14.54 -12.13
C ILE A 2 -2.03 14.86 -10.75
N ALA A 3 -2.05 13.90 -9.84
CA ALA A 3 -2.49 14.10 -8.46
C ALA A 3 -1.74 15.26 -7.77
N PRO A 4 -2.45 16.18 -7.09
CA PRO A 4 -1.82 17.23 -6.32
C PRO A 4 -1.17 16.68 -5.05
N GLU A 5 -0.27 17.45 -4.46
CA GLU A 5 0.16 17.21 -3.07
C GLU A 5 -0.97 17.58 -2.10
N PRO A 6 -1.08 16.92 -0.93
CA PRO A 6 -0.20 15.86 -0.41
C PRO A 6 -0.55 14.45 -0.92
N TYR A 7 -1.60 14.29 -1.72
CA TYR A 7 -2.10 12.98 -2.15
C TYR A 7 -1.07 12.21 -2.95
N ARG A 8 -0.37 12.86 -3.86
CA ARG A 8 0.65 12.22 -4.69
C ARG A 8 1.74 11.58 -3.84
N SER A 9 2.39 12.33 -2.96
CA SER A 9 3.44 11.78 -2.09
C SER A 9 2.89 10.70 -1.14
N ALA A 10 1.70 10.89 -0.59
CA ALA A 10 1.07 9.93 0.31
C ALA A 10 0.79 8.57 -0.36
N TYR A 11 0.21 8.58 -1.57
CA TYR A 11 -0.06 7.36 -2.32
C TYR A 11 1.22 6.68 -2.84
N LEU A 12 2.24 7.45 -3.23
CA LEU A 12 3.55 6.87 -3.57
C LEU A 12 4.20 6.19 -2.36
N ALA A 13 4.03 6.73 -1.16
CA ALA A 13 4.51 6.09 0.07
C ALA A 13 3.78 4.76 0.33
N VAL A 14 2.47 4.68 0.08
CA VAL A 14 1.70 3.43 0.16
C VAL A 14 2.21 2.39 -0.83
N VAL A 15 2.39 2.75 -2.10
CA VAL A 15 2.94 1.87 -3.14
C VAL A 15 4.31 1.35 -2.73
N HIS A 16 5.20 2.25 -2.30
CA HIS A 16 6.54 1.91 -1.86
C HIS A 16 6.52 0.90 -0.70
N GLN A 17 5.73 1.17 0.35
CA GLN A 17 5.63 0.28 1.51
C GLN A 17 5.06 -1.09 1.14
N ALA A 18 4.04 -1.14 0.27
CA ALA A 18 3.47 -2.40 -0.18
C ALA A 18 4.48 -3.23 -0.98
N ILE A 19 5.26 -2.62 -1.87
CA ILE A 19 6.34 -3.30 -2.61
C ILE A 19 7.39 -3.87 -1.65
N LEU A 20 7.87 -3.06 -0.69
CA LEU A 20 8.85 -3.54 0.29
C LEU A 20 8.31 -4.70 1.14
N THR A 21 7.06 -4.59 1.58
CA THR A 21 6.39 -5.65 2.36
C THR A 21 6.25 -6.92 1.54
N SER A 22 5.80 -6.84 0.28
CA SER A 22 5.73 -7.98 -0.63
C SER A 22 7.10 -8.65 -0.82
N ARG A 23 8.17 -7.87 -1.03
CA ARG A 23 9.53 -8.42 -1.19
C ARG A 23 10.04 -9.09 0.07
N TRP A 24 9.79 -8.48 1.24
CA TRP A 24 10.19 -9.05 2.51
C TRP A 24 9.45 -10.37 2.80
N LEU A 25 8.14 -10.42 2.56
CA LEU A 25 7.35 -11.65 2.64
C LEU A 25 7.90 -12.72 1.69
N ALA A 26 8.25 -12.36 0.46
CA ALA A 26 8.83 -13.31 -0.49
C ALA A 26 10.18 -13.86 0.02
N PHE A 27 11.08 -12.98 0.48
CA PHE A 27 12.43 -13.36 0.94
C PHE A 27 12.40 -14.23 2.21
N ARG A 28 11.68 -13.80 3.25
CA ARG A 28 11.66 -14.52 4.54
C ARG A 28 11.16 -15.94 4.36
N ASN A 29 10.20 -16.12 3.47
CA ASN A 29 9.58 -17.42 3.26
C ASN A 29 10.45 -18.36 2.44
N GLN A 30 11.42 -17.90 1.61
CA GLN A 30 12.36 -18.78 0.89
C GLN A 30 13.10 -19.79 1.78
N ARG A 31 13.18 -19.54 3.08
CA ARG A 31 13.90 -20.37 4.07
C ARG A 31 13.02 -21.43 4.75
N LEU A 32 11.72 -21.50 4.46
CA LEU A 32 10.79 -22.45 5.09
C LEU A 32 10.64 -23.76 4.28
N PRO A 33 10.17 -24.87 4.90
CA PRO A 33 9.88 -26.10 4.16
C PRO A 33 8.69 -25.92 3.19
N GLN A 34 8.88 -26.24 1.91
CA GLN A 34 7.94 -26.02 0.78
C GLN A 34 6.49 -26.53 0.98
N ARG A 35 6.23 -27.42 1.94
CA ARG A 35 4.89 -28.03 2.14
C ARG A 35 3.94 -27.22 3.04
N LEU A 36 4.45 -26.30 3.87
CA LEU A 36 3.63 -25.37 4.68
C LEU A 36 3.45 -24.00 3.99
N PHE A 37 3.91 -23.90 2.74
CA PHE A 37 4.55 -22.71 2.21
C PHE A 37 3.64 -21.79 1.40
N ALA A 38 2.67 -22.32 0.66
CA ALA A 38 2.28 -21.59 -0.54
C ALA A 38 1.08 -20.66 -0.32
N ARG A 39 -0.03 -21.17 0.18
CA ARG A 39 -1.32 -20.50 -0.12
C ARG A 39 -1.53 -19.18 0.61
N GLN A 40 -1.30 -19.12 1.92
CA GLN A 40 -1.58 -17.90 2.67
C GLN A 40 -0.58 -16.79 2.35
N HIS A 41 0.71 -17.10 2.22
CA HIS A 41 1.72 -16.11 1.86
C HIS A 41 1.56 -15.58 0.44
N ILE A 42 1.29 -16.46 -0.53
CA ILE A 42 0.99 -16.02 -1.91
C ILE A 42 -0.28 -15.18 -1.93
N ALA A 43 -1.32 -15.59 -1.19
CA ALA A 43 -2.54 -14.78 -1.06
C ALA A 43 -2.30 -13.42 -0.41
N HIS A 44 -1.38 -13.34 0.56
CA HIS A 44 -1.02 -12.08 1.22
C HIS A 44 -0.29 -11.14 0.26
N ILE A 45 0.69 -11.66 -0.48
CA ILE A 45 1.41 -10.90 -1.51
C ILE A 45 0.46 -10.47 -2.63
N ALA A 46 -0.41 -11.36 -3.10
CA ALA A 46 -1.41 -11.04 -4.12
C ALA A 46 -2.33 -9.92 -3.64
N ALA A 47 -2.84 -9.99 -2.41
CA ALA A 47 -3.68 -8.95 -1.86
C ALA A 47 -2.96 -7.59 -1.72
N LEU A 48 -1.65 -7.58 -1.43
CA LEU A 48 -0.85 -6.34 -1.46
C LEU A 48 -0.76 -5.75 -2.86
N GLN A 49 -0.54 -6.59 -3.88
CA GLN A 49 -0.47 -6.13 -5.28
C GLN A 49 -1.84 -5.63 -5.77
N ASP A 50 -2.92 -6.36 -5.46
CA ASP A 50 -4.29 -5.96 -5.78
C ASP A 50 -4.68 -4.64 -5.11
N ALA A 51 -4.14 -4.36 -3.92
CA ALA A 51 -4.38 -3.09 -3.23
C ALA A 51 -3.73 -1.88 -3.92
N ILE A 52 -2.62 -2.08 -4.64
CA ILE A 52 -1.81 -0.97 -5.16
C ILE A 52 -1.77 -0.83 -6.69
N HIS A 53 -2.13 -1.87 -7.44
CA HIS A 53 -1.90 -1.92 -8.90
C HIS A 53 -2.55 -0.76 -9.66
N VAL A 54 -3.71 -0.28 -9.21
CA VAL A 54 -4.44 0.85 -9.83
C VAL A 54 -3.90 2.22 -9.44
N ILE A 55 -3.12 2.33 -8.37
CA ILE A 55 -2.75 3.63 -7.79
C ILE A 55 -1.94 4.45 -8.81
N VAL A 56 -0.98 3.82 -9.50
CA VAL A 56 -0.10 4.54 -10.45
C VAL A 56 -0.89 5.15 -11.60
N GLU A 57 -1.86 4.41 -12.15
CA GLU A 57 -2.72 4.93 -13.22
C GLU A 57 -3.59 6.08 -12.70
N LEU A 58 -4.22 5.91 -11.54
CA LEU A 58 -5.10 6.90 -10.95
C LEU A 58 -4.38 8.20 -10.57
N LEU A 59 -3.12 8.11 -10.12
CA LEU A 59 -2.29 9.29 -9.85
C LEU A 59 -1.98 10.09 -11.14
N ASN A 60 -1.91 9.44 -12.29
CA ASN A 60 -1.69 10.10 -13.58
C ASN A 60 -3.00 10.62 -14.21
N GLN A 61 -4.14 10.08 -13.80
CA GLN A 61 -5.48 10.43 -14.27
C GLN A 61 -6.36 10.99 -13.14
N TRP A 62 -5.80 11.87 -12.32
CA TRP A 62 -6.40 12.26 -11.04
C TRP A 62 -7.81 12.86 -11.14
N GLU A 63 -8.09 13.62 -12.19
CA GLU A 63 -9.43 14.21 -12.44
C GLU A 63 -10.53 13.15 -12.57
N ARG A 64 -10.16 11.91 -12.92
CA ARG A 64 -11.08 10.77 -13.03
C ARG A 64 -11.00 9.83 -11.83
N CYS A 65 -10.13 10.12 -10.86
CA CYS A 65 -9.92 9.28 -9.70
C CYS A 65 -11.05 9.50 -8.68
N ASP A 66 -11.84 8.45 -8.45
CA ASP A 66 -12.68 8.35 -7.26
C ASP A 66 -11.81 7.85 -6.09
N GLU A 67 -11.15 8.81 -5.47
CA GLU A 67 -10.20 8.59 -4.37
C GLU A 67 -10.86 7.89 -3.16
N PRO A 68 -12.09 8.26 -2.72
CA PRO A 68 -12.82 7.50 -1.70
C PRO A 68 -13.07 6.04 -2.07
N ALA A 69 -13.44 5.75 -3.32
CA ALA A 69 -13.62 4.37 -3.79
C ALA A 69 -12.29 3.60 -3.81
N LEU A 70 -11.19 4.23 -4.23
CA LEU A 70 -9.85 3.64 -4.18
C LEU A 70 -9.49 3.21 -2.75
N ARG A 71 -9.65 4.12 -1.78
CA ARG A 71 -9.38 3.81 -0.35
C ARG A 71 -10.22 2.65 0.13
N ARG A 72 -11.53 2.65 -0.15
CA ARG A 72 -12.47 1.66 0.37
C ARG A 72 -12.27 0.28 -0.27
N ASN A 73 -12.18 0.23 -1.60
CA ASN A 73 -12.23 -1.01 -2.36
C ASN A 73 -10.88 -1.73 -2.41
N HIS A 74 -9.77 -0.99 -2.24
CA HIS A 74 -8.43 -1.55 -2.35
C HIS A 74 -7.69 -1.55 -1.01
N LEU A 75 -7.46 -0.37 -0.43
CA LEU A 75 -6.62 -0.25 0.78
C LEU A 75 -7.33 -0.82 2.02
N ALA A 76 -8.55 -0.38 2.30
CA ALA A 76 -9.33 -0.87 3.43
C ALA A 76 -9.72 -2.36 3.29
N ALA A 77 -9.96 -2.81 2.05
CA ALA A 77 -10.22 -4.22 1.76
C ALA A 77 -9.01 -5.10 2.12
N TYR A 78 -7.79 -4.65 1.77
CA TYR A 78 -6.57 -5.32 2.22
C TYR A 78 -6.42 -5.31 3.75
N ASP A 79 -6.56 -4.13 4.36
CA ASP A 79 -6.37 -3.96 5.81
C ASP A 79 -7.33 -4.85 6.60
N SER A 80 -8.62 -4.87 6.28
CA SER A 80 -9.63 -5.71 6.94
C SER A 80 -9.33 -7.22 6.86
N ARG A 81 -8.64 -7.64 5.79
CA ARG A 81 -8.31 -9.03 5.56
C ARG A 81 -7.06 -9.46 6.33
N TRP A 82 -6.07 -8.58 6.50
CA TRP A 82 -4.73 -8.98 6.97
C TRP A 82 -4.27 -8.31 8.26
N VAL A 83 -4.62 -7.04 8.49
CA VAL A 83 -4.19 -6.28 9.66
C VAL A 83 -4.81 -6.88 10.92
N GLY A 84 -4.01 -7.06 11.97
CA GLY A 84 -4.40 -7.69 13.24
C GLY A 84 -4.50 -9.22 13.19
N LYS A 85 -4.48 -9.85 12.01
CA LYS A 85 -4.48 -11.32 11.85
C LYS A 85 -3.11 -11.89 11.55
N HIS A 86 -2.22 -11.07 10.99
CA HIS A 86 -0.85 -11.42 10.69
C HIS A 86 0.09 -10.36 11.25
N ALA A 87 1.11 -10.78 11.99
CA ALA A 87 2.12 -9.89 12.60
C ALA A 87 2.88 -9.06 11.55
N ASP A 88 2.87 -9.55 10.31
CA ASP A 88 3.59 -9.05 9.16
C ASP A 88 2.78 -8.09 8.29
N ALA A 89 1.49 -7.93 8.60
CA ALA A 89 0.62 -7.06 7.85
C ALA A 89 0.87 -5.60 8.22
N VAL A 90 1.03 -4.77 7.19
CA VAL A 90 1.09 -3.31 7.33
C VAL A 90 -0.31 -2.74 7.13
N SER A 91 -0.71 -1.70 7.87
CA SER A 91 -1.96 -0.99 7.54
C SER A 91 -1.68 0.07 6.47
N LEU A 92 -2.21 -0.15 5.27
CA LEU A 92 -2.06 0.77 4.15
C LEU A 92 -2.90 2.04 4.35
N MET A 93 -4.08 1.92 4.98
CA MET A 93 -4.93 3.08 5.31
C MET A 93 -4.27 3.96 6.37
N ALA A 94 -3.79 3.38 7.47
CA ALA A 94 -3.12 4.15 8.52
C ALA A 94 -1.86 4.85 7.99
N LEU A 95 -1.10 4.19 7.11
CA LEU A 95 0.04 4.83 6.43
C LEU A 95 -0.41 6.01 5.57
N LEU A 96 -1.44 5.83 4.73
CA LEU A 96 -1.97 6.91 3.89
C LEU A 96 -2.41 8.11 4.74
N GLU A 97 -3.21 7.88 5.77
CA GLU A 97 -3.72 8.91 6.67
C GLU A 97 -2.58 9.64 7.40
N SER A 98 -1.57 8.90 7.87
CA SER A 98 -0.41 9.52 8.53
C SER A 98 0.33 10.48 7.59
N ARG A 99 0.46 10.13 6.30
CA ARG A 99 1.15 10.94 5.29
C ARG A 99 0.33 12.15 4.85
N LEU A 100 -0.98 12.01 4.73
CA LEU A 100 -1.87 13.13 4.41
C LEU A 100 -1.96 14.14 5.55
N ASN A 101 -1.85 13.68 6.79
CA ASN A 101 -1.87 14.53 7.99
C ASN A 101 -0.48 15.06 8.37
N THR A 102 0.57 14.67 7.66
CA THR A 102 1.91 15.25 7.87
C THR A 102 1.92 16.62 7.20
N PRO A 103 2.14 17.72 7.94
CA PRO A 103 2.30 19.04 7.33
C PRO A 103 3.45 18.95 6.32
N ALA A 104 3.28 19.57 5.16
CA ALA A 104 4.36 19.70 4.19
C ALA A 104 5.51 20.41 4.90
N THR A 105 6.51 19.65 5.36
CA THR A 105 7.67 20.21 6.05
C THR A 105 8.24 21.26 5.12
N GLU A 106 8.25 22.52 5.58
CA GLU A 106 8.85 23.65 4.90
C GLU A 106 10.22 23.19 4.38
N ALA A 107 10.37 23.18 3.05
CA ALA A 107 11.67 22.97 2.45
C ALA A 107 12.63 23.97 3.11
N PRO A 108 13.81 23.54 3.59
CA PRO A 108 14.76 24.49 4.15
C PRO A 108 15.01 25.58 3.11
N ALA A 109 14.75 26.83 3.49
CA ALA A 109 15.03 27.99 2.67
C ALA A 109 16.51 27.91 2.28
N ALA A 110 16.75 27.72 0.98
CA ALA A 110 18.09 27.74 0.38
C ALA A 110 18.65 29.16 0.40
#